data_AF-A0A520H873-F1
#
_entry.id   AF-A0A520H873-F1
#
_cell.length_a   1.000
_cell.length_b   1.000
_cell.length_c   1.000
_cell.angle_alpha   90.00
_cell.angle_beta   90.00
_cell.angle_gamma   90.00
#
_symmetry.space_group_name_H-M   'P 1'
#
loop_
_entity.id
_entity.type
_entity.pdbx_description
1 polymer ?
#
loop_
_entity_poly.entity_id
_entity_poly.type
_entity_poly.pdbx_seq_one_letter_code
_entity_poly.pdbx_strand_id
1 'polypeptide(L)'
;MSDGEALRRGARALGIDLTDRQCERLLAYGALILKWNKVYNLTALRDPALVLTHHLLDSLSIIMPLQREKPQLMGGQGASRQRLLDVGAGAGLPGVVIAILRDDIDVTCLDAVAKKAAFVQQVAVELGLT
;
A
#
# COMPACT_ATOMS: atom_id res chain seq x y z
N MET A 1 10.43 -18.11 -11.78
CA MET A 1 9.70 -17.73 -10.55
C MET A 1 8.85 -16.54 -10.92
N SER A 2 7.53 -16.60 -10.68
CA SER A 2 6.63 -15.49 -11.01
C SER A 2 6.81 -14.33 -10.02
N ASP A 3 6.41 -13.13 -10.41
CA ASP A 3 6.43 -11.96 -9.52
C ASP A 3 5.58 -12.19 -8.26
N GLY A 4 4.46 -12.90 -8.39
CA GLY A 4 3.61 -13.29 -7.26
C GLY A 4 4.31 -14.24 -6.27
N GLU A 5 5.07 -15.21 -6.77
CA GLU A 5 5.88 -16.10 -5.91
C GLU A 5 6.98 -15.32 -5.19
N ALA A 6 7.63 -14.38 -5.89
CA ALA A 6 8.66 -13.52 -5.34
C ALA A 6 8.11 -12.64 -4.20
N LEU A 7 6.97 -11.99 -4.45
CA LEU A 7 6.29 -11.12 -3.50
C LEU A 7 5.85 -11.90 -2.25
N ARG A 8 5.23 -13.07 -2.42
CA ARG A 8 4.80 -13.90 -1.28
C ARG A 8 5.98 -14.41 -0.47
N ARG A 9 7.08 -14.79 -1.12
CA ARG A 9 8.29 -15.20 -0.41
C ARG A 9 8.87 -14.05 0.42
N GLY A 10 8.94 -12.85 -0.16
CA GLY A 10 9.39 -11.65 0.55
C GLY A 10 8.47 -11.27 1.71
N ALA A 11 7.16 -11.28 1.50
CA ALA A 11 6.17 -11.01 2.55
C ALA A 11 6.28 -12.02 3.71
N ARG A 12 6.44 -13.33 3.42
CA ARG A 12 6.67 -14.35 4.45
C ARG A 12 7.95 -14.13 5.24
N ALA A 13 9.02 -13.64 4.61
CA ALA A 13 10.25 -13.28 5.32
C ALA A 13 10.04 -12.10 6.29
N LEU A 14 9.02 -11.27 6.06
CA LEU A 14 8.57 -10.21 6.97
C LEU A 14 7.53 -10.69 8.00
N GLY A 15 7.16 -11.98 7.99
CA GLY A 15 6.12 -12.54 8.87
C GLY A 15 4.68 -12.28 8.40
N ILE A 16 4.48 -11.99 7.10
CA ILE A 16 3.18 -11.65 6.53
C ILE A 16 2.75 -12.73 5.53
N ASP A 17 1.62 -13.36 5.79
CA ASP A 17 0.97 -14.27 4.85
C ASP A 17 -0.06 -13.54 4.00
N LEU A 18 0.25 -13.37 2.71
CA LEU A 18 -0.65 -12.72 1.76
C LEU A 18 -1.70 -13.70 1.24
N THR A 19 -2.97 -13.30 1.34
CA THR A 19 -4.05 -13.93 0.57
C THR A 19 -3.86 -13.72 -0.93
N ASP A 20 -4.54 -14.52 -1.74
CA ASP A 20 -4.48 -14.38 -3.21
C ASP A 20 -4.91 -13.01 -3.67
N ARG A 21 -6.03 -12.51 -3.13
CA ARG A 21 -6.54 -11.18 -3.41
C ARG A 21 -5.56 -10.06 -3.03
N GLN A 22 -4.88 -10.17 -1.88
CA GLN A 22 -3.87 -9.18 -1.49
C GLN A 22 -2.66 -9.21 -2.43
N CYS A 23 -2.19 -10.40 -2.79
CA CYS A 23 -1.09 -10.56 -3.74
C CYS A 23 -1.44 -9.96 -5.11
N GLU A 24 -2.63 -10.26 -5.64
CA GLU A 24 -3.14 -9.69 -6.90
C GLU A 24 -3.24 -8.17 -6.83
N ARG A 25 -3.82 -7.61 -5.77
CA ARG A 25 -3.93 -6.16 -5.58
C ARG A 25 -2.58 -5.47 -5.49
N LEU A 26 -1.61 -6.06 -4.79
CA LEU A 26 -0.25 -5.51 -4.70
C LEU A 26 0.47 -5.52 -6.06
N LEU A 27 0.34 -6.60 -6.83
CA LEU A 27 0.91 -6.67 -8.18
C LEU A 27 0.24 -5.67 -9.13
N ALA A 28 -1.09 -5.56 -9.08
CA ALA A 28 -1.84 -4.56 -9.85
C ALA A 28 -1.41 -3.13 -9.47
N TYR A 29 -1.25 -2.85 -8.18
CA TYR A 29 -0.73 -1.58 -7.70
C TYR A 29 0.68 -1.28 -8.24
N GLY A 30 1.61 -2.23 -8.17
CA GLY A 30 2.94 -2.08 -8.75
C GLY A 30 2.91 -1.77 -10.25
N ALA A 31 2.02 -2.44 -11.00
CA ALA A 31 1.80 -2.16 -12.41
C ALA A 31 1.25 -0.75 -12.65
N LEU A 32 0.35 -0.26 -11.79
CA LEU A 32 -0.18 1.11 -11.86
C LEU A 32 0.89 2.16 -11.59
N ILE A 33 1.77 1.95 -10.61
CA ILE A 33 2.94 2.81 -10.37
C ILE A 33 3.75 2.91 -11.66
N LEU A 34 4.16 1.78 -12.25
CA LEU A 34 4.98 1.76 -13.47
C LEU A 34 4.28 2.44 -14.65
N LYS A 35 2.98 2.20 -14.83
CA LYS A 35 2.17 2.78 -15.90
C LYS A 35 2.13 4.30 -15.78
N TRP A 36 1.77 4.82 -14.61
CA TRP A 36 1.68 6.25 -14.38
C TRP A 36 3.05 6.92 -14.33
N ASN A 37 4.10 6.20 -13.89
CA ASN A 37 5.46 6.74 -13.81
C ASN A 37 6.04 7.11 -15.19
N LYS A 38 5.48 6.57 -16.28
CA LYS A 38 5.84 6.93 -17.67
C LYS A 38 5.42 8.36 -18.03
N VAL A 39 4.35 8.87 -17.41
CA VAL A 39 3.76 10.19 -17.71
C VAL A 39 4.04 11.19 -16.61
N TYR A 40 4.05 10.73 -15.35
CA TYR A 40 4.26 11.55 -14.18
C TYR A 40 5.45 11.01 -13.39
N ASN A 41 6.40 11.86 -12.98
CA ASN A 41 7.50 11.45 -12.12
C ASN A 41 7.00 11.15 -10.68
N LEU A 42 6.38 9.98 -10.48
CA LEU A 42 5.84 9.51 -9.20
C LEU A 42 6.98 9.00 -8.31
N THR A 43 7.88 8.20 -8.88
CA THR A 43 9.05 7.64 -8.18
C THR A 43 10.26 7.61 -9.11
N ALA A 44 11.48 7.59 -8.56
CA ALA A 44 12.69 7.45 -9.36
C ALA A 44 12.84 6.06 -10.01
N LEU A 45 12.14 5.04 -9.48
CA LEU A 45 12.25 3.66 -9.92
C LEU A 45 11.40 3.40 -11.17
N ARG A 46 12.01 2.77 -12.17
CA ARG A 46 11.40 2.41 -13.45
C ARG A 46 11.43 0.91 -13.75
N ASP A 47 12.24 0.17 -12.99
CA ASP A 47 12.40 -1.27 -13.13
C ASP A 47 11.31 -1.99 -12.29
N PRO A 48 10.50 -2.86 -12.90
CA PRO A 48 9.51 -3.67 -12.18
C PRO A 48 10.08 -4.46 -11.00
N ALA A 49 11.28 -5.02 -11.12
CA ALA A 49 11.92 -5.78 -10.05
C ALA A 49 12.29 -4.89 -8.85
N LEU A 50 12.70 -3.64 -9.13
CA LEU A 50 12.96 -2.65 -8.08
C LEU A 50 11.67 -2.14 -7.44
N VAL A 51 10.58 -1.96 -8.21
CA VAL A 51 9.27 -1.61 -7.63
C VAL A 51 8.78 -2.71 -6.68
N LEU A 52 8.92 -3.97 -7.06
CA LEU A 52 8.52 -5.09 -6.20
C LEU A 52 9.30 -5.12 -4.88
N THR A 53 10.61 -4.89 -4.92
CA THR A 53 11.47 -4.98 -3.73
C THR A 53 11.51 -3.70 -2.90
N HIS A 54 11.72 -2.55 -3.52
CA HIS A 54 11.98 -1.28 -2.83
C HIS A 54 10.72 -0.45 -2.58
N HIS A 55 9.60 -0.75 -3.25
CA HIS A 55 8.32 -0.10 -2.93
C HIS A 55 7.40 -1.06 -2.18
N LEU A 56 7.06 -2.21 -2.79
CA LEU A 56 6.06 -3.10 -2.21
C LEU A 56 6.58 -3.81 -0.96
N LEU A 57 7.71 -4.53 -1.04
CA LEU A 57 8.26 -5.23 0.13
C LEU A 57 8.73 -4.27 1.22
N ASP A 58 9.31 -3.13 0.86
CA ASP A 58 9.69 -2.10 1.83
C ASP A 58 8.47 -1.57 2.59
N SER A 59 7.39 -1.23 1.89
CA SER A 59 6.14 -0.77 2.51
C SER A 59 5.45 -1.84 3.35
N LEU A 60 5.63 -3.13 3.02
CA LEU A 60 5.11 -4.23 3.83
C LEU A 60 5.77 -4.31 5.21
N SER A 61 6.98 -3.77 5.39
CA SER A 61 7.69 -3.82 6.68
C SER A 61 6.94 -3.13 7.83
N ILE A 62 6.05 -2.18 7.52
CA ILE A 62 5.25 -1.44 8.52
C ILE A 62 4.07 -2.24 9.08
N ILE A 63 3.65 -3.31 8.40
CA ILE A 63 2.43 -4.05 8.73
C ILE A 63 2.54 -4.74 10.08
N MET A 64 3.66 -5.43 10.33
CA MET A 64 3.87 -6.14 11.60
C MET A 64 3.93 -5.19 12.81
N PRO A 65 4.66 -4.06 12.77
CA PRO A 65 4.54 -3.01 13.79
C PRO A 65 3.08 -2.53 14.01
N LEU A 66 2.34 -2.21 12.95
CA LEU A 66 0.96 -1.75 13.03
C LEU A 66 -0.02 -2.81 13.54
N GLN A 67 0.29 -4.10 13.43
CA GLN A 67 -0.51 -5.18 14.03
C GLN A 67 -0.27 -5.31 15.54
N ARG A 68 0.95 -4.99 16.00
CA ARG A 68 1.31 -5.02 17.42
C ARG A 68 0.76 -3.82 18.17
N GLU A 69 0.73 -2.67 17.52
CA GLU A 69 -0.02 -1.52 18.02
C GLU A 69 -1.50 -1.88 18.02
N LYS A 70 -2.03 -2.22 19.19
CA LYS A 70 -3.47 -2.19 19.44
C LYS A 70 -3.80 -0.75 19.84
N PRO A 71 -4.39 0.09 18.97
CA PRO A 71 -4.90 1.36 19.40
C PRO A 71 -5.92 1.07 20.49
N GLN A 72 -5.71 1.72 21.63
CA GLN A 72 -6.74 1.83 22.64
C GLN A 72 -7.92 2.47 21.91
N LEU A 73 -8.94 1.68 21.57
CA LEU A 73 -10.17 2.18 20.98
C LEU A 73 -10.64 3.30 21.90
N MET A 74 -10.44 4.56 21.49
CA MET A 74 -10.86 5.72 22.26
C MET A 74 -12.36 5.55 22.44
N GLY A 75 -12.76 5.31 23.69
CA GLY A 75 -14.05 4.73 24.05
C GLY A 75 -15.23 5.46 23.40
N GLY A 76 -16.08 4.68 22.74
CA GLY A 76 -17.36 5.10 22.20
C GLY A 76 -17.99 3.91 21.51
N GLN A 77 -19.18 3.51 21.94
CA GLN A 77 -19.86 2.32 21.45
C GLN A 77 -20.05 2.38 19.93
N GLY A 78 -19.50 1.39 19.23
CA GLY A 78 -19.53 1.24 17.78
C GLY A 78 -18.14 0.92 17.25
N ALA A 79 -17.99 -0.19 16.53
CA ALA A 79 -16.73 -0.62 15.93
C ALA A 79 -16.28 0.41 14.87
N SER A 80 -15.60 1.48 15.31
CA SER A 80 -15.02 2.48 14.42
C SER A 80 -13.69 1.97 13.89
N ARG A 81 -13.50 2.04 12.56
CA ARG A 81 -12.21 1.77 11.92
C ARG A 81 -11.16 2.74 12.48
N GLN A 82 -9.93 2.24 12.61
CA GLN A 82 -8.80 3.07 12.97
C GLN A 82 -8.52 4.06 11.83
N ARG A 83 -8.09 5.28 12.12
CA ARG A 83 -7.75 6.25 11.08
C ARG A 83 -6.25 6.43 11.02
N LEU A 84 -5.69 6.37 9.81
CA LEU A 84 -4.27 6.56 9.54
C LEU A 84 -4.10 7.63 8.46
N LEU A 85 -3.18 8.57 8.69
CA LEU A 85 -2.80 9.59 7.72
C LEU A 85 -1.37 9.34 7.24
N ASP A 86 -1.22 9.10 5.94
CA ASP A 86 0.07 9.00 5.25
C ASP A 86 0.43 10.36 4.63
N VAL A 87 1.39 11.06 5.25
CA VAL A 87 1.79 12.43 4.86
C VAL A 87 2.98 12.39 3.92
N GLY A 88 2.83 12.97 2.74
CA GLY A 88 3.84 12.92 1.69
C GLY A 88 3.85 11.58 0.95
N ALA A 89 2.68 10.95 0.83
CA ALA A 89 2.51 9.58 0.34
C ALA A 89 3.12 9.33 -1.05
N GLY A 90 3.32 10.36 -1.87
CA GLY A 90 4.04 10.23 -3.13
C GLY A 90 3.27 9.36 -4.13
N ALA A 91 3.78 8.16 -4.36
CA ALA A 91 3.07 7.12 -5.12
C ALA A 91 2.04 6.36 -4.27
N GLY A 92 1.62 6.87 -3.12
CA GLY A 92 0.72 6.19 -2.17
C GLY A 92 1.44 5.19 -1.27
N LEU A 93 2.73 5.37 -0.99
CA LEU A 93 3.52 4.47 -0.14
C LEU A 93 3.80 5.14 1.21
N PRO A 94 3.62 4.44 2.34
CA PRO A 94 3.12 3.06 2.46
C PRO A 94 1.58 2.95 2.48
N GLY A 95 0.83 4.05 2.42
CA GLY A 95 -0.61 4.10 2.70
C GLY A 95 -1.48 3.13 1.88
N VAL A 96 -1.27 3.02 0.56
CA VAL A 96 -2.02 2.08 -0.29
C VAL A 96 -1.74 0.63 0.10
N VAL A 97 -0.50 0.29 0.45
CA VAL A 97 -0.14 -1.06 0.90
C VAL A 97 -0.85 -1.40 2.21
N ILE A 98 -0.92 -0.44 3.13
CA ILE A 98 -1.69 -0.58 4.37
C ILE A 98 -3.17 -0.83 4.05
N ALA A 99 -3.78 -0.01 3.18
CA ALA A 99 -5.19 -0.15 2.80
C ALA A 99 -5.51 -1.49 2.10
N ILE A 100 -4.55 -2.10 1.38
CA ILE A 100 -4.73 -3.42 0.78
C ILE A 100 -4.72 -4.53 1.86
N LEU A 101 -3.93 -4.36 2.92
CA LEU A 101 -3.71 -5.40 3.93
C LEU A 101 -4.58 -5.27 5.18
N ARG A 102 -5.09 -4.07 5.49
CA ARG A 102 -5.79 -3.74 6.74
C ARG A 102 -7.13 -3.08 6.44
N ASP A 103 -8.19 -3.89 6.39
CA ASP A 103 -9.57 -3.43 6.19
C ASP A 103 -10.19 -2.79 7.45
N ASP A 104 -9.49 -2.92 8.58
CA ASP A 104 -9.78 -2.29 9.86
C ASP A 104 -9.22 -0.87 10.00
N ILE A 105 -8.43 -0.40 9.02
CA ILE A 105 -7.84 0.93 8.98
C ILE A 105 -8.38 1.71 7.78
N ASP A 106 -8.94 2.89 8.07
CA ASP A 106 -9.26 3.93 7.09
C ASP A 106 -8.02 4.79 6.84
N VAL A 107 -7.49 4.73 5.60
CA VAL A 107 -6.20 5.32 5.24
C VAL A 107 -6.42 6.55 4.37
N THR A 108 -6.00 7.71 4.87
CA THR A 108 -5.94 8.94 4.06
C THR A 108 -4.51 9.17 3.61
N CYS A 109 -4.28 9.30 2.31
CA CYS A 109 -2.99 9.71 1.74
C CYS A 109 -3.01 11.21 1.39
N LEU A 110 -2.06 11.96 1.94
CA LEU A 110 -1.90 13.39 1.71
C LEU A 110 -0.62 13.66 0.92
N ASP A 111 -0.71 14.45 -0.15
CA ASP A 111 0.46 14.95 -0.88
C ASP A 111 0.20 16.39 -1.33
N ALA A 112 1.23 17.24 -1.29
CA ALA A 112 1.15 18.62 -1.74
C ALA A 112 1.03 18.72 -3.28
N VAL A 113 1.40 17.67 -4.01
CA VAL A 113 1.42 17.64 -5.47
C VAL A 113 0.13 17.00 -5.99
N ALA A 114 -0.75 17.81 -6.60
CA ALA A 114 -2.08 17.40 -7.05
C ALA A 114 -2.08 16.14 -7.95
N LYS A 115 -1.13 16.00 -8.88
CA LYS A 115 -1.03 14.81 -9.76
C LYS A 115 -0.72 13.51 -8.99
N LYS A 116 -0.02 13.61 -7.85
CA LYS A 116 0.28 12.46 -6.99
C LYS A 116 -0.95 12.06 -6.19
N ALA A 117 -1.68 13.04 -5.65
CA ALA A 117 -2.98 12.80 -5.02
C ALA A 117 -3.98 12.16 -6.00
N ALA A 118 -4.04 12.66 -7.24
CA ALA A 118 -4.88 12.10 -8.30
C ALA A 118 -4.51 10.65 -8.65
N PHE A 119 -3.21 10.33 -8.67
CA PHE A 119 -2.75 8.95 -8.83
C PHE A 119 -3.26 8.04 -7.71
N VAL A 120 -3.13 8.46 -6.44
CA VAL A 120 -3.60 7.65 -5.31
C VAL A 120 -5.12 7.46 -5.34
N GLN A 121 -5.88 8.49 -5.71
CA GLN A 121 -7.33 8.40 -5.91
C GLN A 121 -7.67 7.37 -7.02
N GLN A 122 -6.95 7.41 -8.14
CA GLN A 122 -7.14 6.44 -9.22
C GLN A 122 -6.85 5.01 -8.76
N VAL A 123 -5.77 4.80 -7.99
CA VAL A 123 -5.43 3.50 -7.41
C VAL A 123 -6.53 3.01 -6.47
N ALA A 124 -7.08 3.87 -5.62
CA ALA A 124 -8.17 3.51 -4.72
C ALA A 124 -9.41 3.05 -5.50
N VAL A 125 -9.79 3.75 -6.57
CA VAL A 125 -10.91 3.35 -7.44
C VAL A 125 -10.64 2.02 -8.14
N GLU A 126 -9.48 1.87 -8.79
CA GLU A 126 -9.15 0.67 -9.57
C GLU A 126 -9.03 -0.59 -8.70
N LEU A 127 -8.54 -0.46 -7.48
CA LEU A 127 -8.36 -1.59 -6.57
C LEU A 127 -9.56 -1.81 -5.64
N GLY A 128 -10.55 -0.91 -5.65
CA GLY A 128 -11.71 -0.94 -4.76
C GLY A 128 -11.30 -0.80 -3.29
N LEU A 129 -10.52 0.24 -3.01
CA LEU A 129 -10.12 0.66 -1.67
C LEU A 129 -10.99 1.84 -1.23
N THR A 130 -11.26 1.95 0.07
CA THR A 130 -11.96 3.08 0.69
C THR A 130 -10.96 3.93 1.43
#